data_AF-A0A0J7IFD7-F1
#
_entry.id   AF-A0A0J7IFD7-F1
#
_cell.length_a   1.000
_cell.length_b   1.000
_cell.length_c   1.000
_cell.angle_alpha   90.00
_cell.angle_beta   90.00
_cell.angle_gamma   90.00
#
_symmetry.space_group_name_H-M   'P 1'
#
loop_
_entity.id
_entity.type
_entity.pdbx_description
1 polymer ?
#
loop_
_entity_poly.entity_id
_entity_poly.type
_entity_poly.pdbx_seq_one_letter_code
_entity_poly.pdbx_strand_id
1 'polypeptide(L)'
;MNIIPASTVESNPKYEPMENQNTSAHDQKLSEKREEKQKKSNEDTPLEKREVVMHGAKLSCPYAQAAGDLKVTSNEIKLQDQLWATDADGNNMINLQFKGTCGHPKWPARNMSPPPCMSVIKLSPWQNLGTSTVQTQTVLVKESFITCNPEFNAAAPKAIPQVASIKSEIQTDETPKIIDAYFVKWTSEKGTPVEKEEEVFNKKLGKKVTVKKKIDTEKITPEKITERGLSYQVALIVETQGLSGKKVKVKVKSGKNKVLTDVDSDVSLIDLKDIEKVTDASKYAGIKAKAEFEIAVDNLANDPTIENSAQFKDKAVIKLMLNQRADDLSFDWAKLIKASPDKEASLYIEVTSDEPKIEYLGKEGKSSSLKNTFLNGEGTYFKIKYLEQPWIIKAREEQELGVSEATHCKKIIDEYHAINRQNKPSACANTDNSSWCASFVGWCLNKSGYSAQLDPGAYSYGHENTRYRAGFKKNPTDKKGLEKEEFDDPVWGKLIAGNQPLLGSICVLSNKHHVSMAVGKSSDGKTIYYLGGNQGNKVCVGTFGQRTSSMYPTEYTKKSEDDELPIYYTKNEKLSY
;
A
#
# COMPACT_ATOMS: atom_id res chain seq x y z
N MET A 1 -11.48 -89.48 -50.95
CA MET A 1 -11.58 -88.61 -49.75
C MET A 1 -10.52 -87.53 -49.90
N ASN A 2 -10.91 -86.29 -50.20
CA ASN A 2 -10.05 -85.22 -50.71
C ASN A 2 -10.10 -83.96 -49.81
N ILE A 3 -8.92 -83.52 -49.32
CA ILE A 3 -8.25 -82.20 -49.46
C ILE A 3 -8.92 -80.87 -48.95
N ILE A 4 -8.35 -80.31 -47.84
CA ILE A 4 -7.82 -78.91 -47.53
C ILE A 4 -8.82 -77.69 -47.39
N PRO A 5 -8.56 -76.50 -46.70
CA PRO A 5 -7.54 -75.96 -45.72
C PRO A 5 -8.01 -75.04 -44.52
N ALA A 6 -7.02 -74.62 -43.68
CA ALA A 6 -6.65 -73.25 -43.20
C ALA A 6 -7.02 -72.68 -41.79
N SER A 7 -6.00 -72.40 -40.97
CA SER A 7 -5.54 -71.06 -40.45
C SER A 7 -4.52 -71.24 -39.30
N THR A 8 -3.21 -71.09 -39.55
CA THR A 8 -2.30 -69.96 -39.21
C THR A 8 -2.12 -69.60 -37.72
N VAL A 9 -0.93 -69.91 -37.19
CA VAL A 9 -0.34 -69.41 -35.93
C VAL A 9 0.91 -68.62 -36.31
N GLU A 10 0.96 -67.33 -35.99
CA GLU A 10 2.13 -66.45 -36.22
C GLU A 10 2.92 -66.20 -34.94
N SER A 11 4.23 -66.09 -35.12
CA SER A 11 5.31 -65.95 -34.16
C SER A 11 5.51 -64.52 -33.64
N ASN A 12 5.77 -64.38 -32.34
CA ASN A 12 6.09 -63.14 -31.64
C ASN A 12 7.59 -62.76 -31.78
N PRO A 13 7.97 -61.50 -32.10
CA PRO A 13 9.36 -61.08 -32.18
C PRO A 13 9.94 -60.63 -30.83
N LYS A 14 11.27 -60.82 -30.71
CA LYS A 14 12.15 -60.51 -29.58
C LYS A 14 12.16 -59.01 -29.23
N TYR A 15 12.12 -58.69 -27.93
CA TYR A 15 12.44 -57.36 -27.39
C TYR A 15 13.79 -57.40 -26.67
N GLU A 16 14.74 -56.58 -27.15
CA GLU A 16 15.95 -56.17 -26.43
C GLU A 16 15.62 -55.07 -25.41
N PRO A 17 16.32 -54.96 -24.26
CA PRO A 17 16.06 -53.91 -23.28
C PRO A 17 16.77 -52.60 -23.68
N MET A 18 15.98 -51.57 -23.94
CA MET A 18 16.45 -50.17 -24.01
C MET A 18 16.92 -49.70 -22.62
N GLU A 19 18.20 -49.39 -22.50
CA GLU A 19 18.77 -48.64 -21.37
C GLU A 19 18.12 -47.25 -21.26
N ASN A 20 17.52 -47.00 -20.09
CA ASN A 20 16.88 -45.75 -19.73
C ASN A 20 17.93 -44.64 -19.50
N GLN A 21 18.11 -43.74 -20.47
CA GLN A 21 18.97 -42.54 -20.34
C GLN A 21 18.52 -41.53 -19.24
N ASN A 22 17.40 -41.78 -18.55
CA ASN A 22 16.87 -40.92 -17.48
C ASN A 22 17.33 -41.25 -16.04
N THR A 23 18.03 -42.37 -15.81
CA THR A 23 18.58 -42.70 -14.47
C THR A 23 19.93 -42.02 -14.22
N SER A 24 20.79 -41.94 -15.25
CA SER A 24 22.12 -41.31 -15.19
C SER A 24 22.09 -39.85 -14.72
N ALA A 25 21.16 -39.03 -15.23
CA ALA A 25 21.05 -37.62 -14.86
C ALA A 25 20.49 -37.40 -13.44
N HIS A 26 19.68 -38.34 -12.94
CA HIS A 26 19.17 -38.29 -11.57
C HIS A 26 20.26 -38.66 -10.56
N ASP A 27 21.04 -39.69 -10.87
CA ASP A 27 22.13 -40.17 -10.04
C ASP A 27 23.29 -39.16 -9.98
N GLN A 28 23.62 -38.47 -11.08
CA GLN A 28 24.59 -37.36 -11.09
C GLN A 28 24.13 -36.19 -10.22
N LYS A 29 22.86 -35.76 -10.29
CA LYS A 29 22.33 -34.71 -9.41
C LYS A 29 22.33 -35.12 -7.94
N LEU A 30 22.19 -36.41 -7.66
CA LEU A 30 22.24 -36.94 -6.30
C LEU A 30 23.68 -36.98 -5.76
N SER A 31 24.67 -37.31 -6.59
CA SER A 31 26.09 -37.27 -6.21
C SER A 31 26.57 -35.84 -6.01
N GLU A 32 26.19 -34.90 -6.87
CA GLU A 32 26.50 -33.47 -6.71
C GLU A 32 25.94 -32.90 -5.40
N LYS A 33 24.67 -33.21 -5.06
CA LYS A 33 24.09 -32.81 -3.77
C LYS A 33 24.77 -33.46 -2.56
N ARG A 34 25.28 -34.69 -2.70
CA ARG A 34 26.03 -35.37 -1.64
C ARG A 34 27.41 -34.73 -1.45
N GLU A 35 28.11 -34.40 -2.53
CA GLU A 35 29.39 -33.69 -2.49
C GLU A 35 29.25 -32.26 -1.97
N GLU A 36 28.19 -31.55 -2.35
CA GLU A 36 27.90 -30.20 -1.86
C GLU A 36 27.55 -30.21 -0.36
N LYS A 37 26.82 -31.22 0.11
CA LYS A 37 26.56 -31.44 1.54
C LYS A 37 27.84 -31.82 2.30
N GLN A 38 28.75 -32.57 1.67
CA GLN A 38 30.03 -32.97 2.25
C GLN A 38 31.05 -31.80 2.29
N LYS A 39 31.02 -30.91 1.28
CA LYS A 39 31.75 -29.63 1.30
C LYS A 39 31.23 -28.71 2.40
N LYS A 40 29.91 -28.53 2.51
CA LYS A 40 29.31 -27.73 3.59
C LYS A 40 29.62 -28.29 4.98
N SER A 41 29.63 -29.62 5.16
CA SER A 41 30.02 -30.22 6.44
C SER A 41 31.52 -30.07 6.77
N ASN A 42 32.38 -29.91 5.77
CA ASN A 42 33.81 -29.63 5.95
C ASN A 42 34.09 -28.13 6.16
N GLU A 43 33.23 -27.24 5.65
CA GLU A 43 33.29 -25.80 5.89
C GLU A 43 32.74 -25.41 7.27
N ASP A 44 31.75 -26.15 7.79
CA ASP A 44 31.15 -25.95 9.13
C ASP A 44 31.94 -26.56 10.30
N THR A 45 33.08 -27.22 10.03
CA THR A 45 33.96 -27.67 11.13
C THR A 45 34.64 -26.46 11.78
N PRO A 46 34.63 -26.33 13.13
CA PRO A 46 35.33 -25.25 13.82
C PRO A 46 36.79 -25.17 13.36
N LEU A 47 37.22 -23.96 12.95
CA LEU A 47 38.63 -23.65 12.60
C LEU A 47 39.58 -24.01 13.76
N GLU A 48 39.10 -23.84 15.00
CA GLU A 48 39.79 -24.21 16.23
C GLU A 48 39.39 -25.63 16.66
N LYS A 49 40.32 -26.59 16.51
CA LYS A 49 40.11 -28.00 16.91
C LYS A 49 40.55 -28.31 18.34
N ARG A 50 41.19 -27.35 19.02
CA ARG A 50 41.67 -27.50 20.41
C ARG A 50 40.53 -27.36 21.41
N GLU A 51 40.61 -28.07 22.53
CA GLU A 51 39.62 -28.01 23.60
C GLU A 51 39.67 -26.63 24.28
N VAL A 52 38.54 -25.94 24.38
CA VAL A 52 38.42 -24.64 25.04
C VAL A 52 38.25 -24.80 26.55
N VAL A 53 38.77 -23.84 27.32
CA VAL A 53 38.67 -23.85 28.78
C VAL A 53 37.36 -23.21 29.22
N MET A 54 36.60 -23.90 30.06
CA MET A 54 35.31 -23.46 30.56
C MET A 54 35.37 -23.04 32.04
N HIS A 55 34.35 -22.34 32.49
CA HIS A 55 34.14 -22.02 33.90
C HIS A 55 34.19 -23.26 34.80
N GLY A 56 34.95 -23.18 35.89
CA GLY A 56 35.18 -24.30 36.81
C GLY A 56 36.34 -25.22 36.43
N ALA A 57 37.13 -24.87 35.40
CA ALA A 57 38.33 -25.62 35.04
C ALA A 57 39.35 -25.66 36.20
N LYS A 58 40.12 -26.76 36.28
CA LYS A 58 41.15 -26.96 37.31
C LYS A 58 42.54 -26.75 36.73
N LEU A 59 43.36 -25.95 37.40
CA LEU A 59 44.75 -25.72 37.05
C LEU A 59 45.70 -26.49 37.97
N SER A 60 46.77 -27.05 37.40
CA SER A 60 47.84 -27.67 38.16
C SER A 60 49.02 -26.70 38.32
N CYS A 61 49.50 -26.51 39.55
CA CYS A 61 50.74 -25.80 39.83
C CYS A 61 51.73 -26.77 40.48
N PRO A 62 52.96 -26.94 39.96
CA PRO A 62 53.93 -27.87 40.51
C PRO A 62 54.31 -27.62 41.98
N TYR A 63 54.10 -26.39 42.47
CA TYR A 63 54.48 -25.96 43.81
C TYR A 63 53.28 -25.75 44.74
N ALA A 64 52.06 -25.90 44.25
CA ALA A 64 50.86 -25.80 45.09
C ALA A 64 50.46 -27.18 45.61
N GLN A 65 49.95 -27.23 46.83
CA GLN A 65 49.50 -28.48 47.45
C GLN A 65 48.22 -29.04 46.80
N ALA A 66 47.39 -28.18 46.21
CA ALA A 66 46.14 -28.56 45.56
C ALA A 66 45.98 -27.84 44.21
N ALA A 67 45.16 -28.41 43.33
CA ALA A 67 44.76 -27.78 42.08
C ALA A 67 44.02 -26.46 42.35
N GLY A 68 44.23 -25.48 41.47
CA GLY A 68 43.54 -24.20 41.50
C GLY A 68 42.21 -24.26 40.77
N ASP A 69 41.19 -23.60 41.32
CA ASP A 69 39.87 -23.49 40.70
C ASP A 69 39.81 -22.22 39.83
N LEU A 70 39.43 -22.34 38.55
CA LEU A 70 39.26 -21.22 37.61
C LEU A 70 37.79 -20.77 37.55
N LYS A 71 37.54 -19.54 37.97
CA LYS A 71 36.26 -18.84 37.86
C LYS A 71 36.34 -17.82 36.72
N VAL A 72 35.54 -18.02 35.68
CA VAL A 72 35.42 -17.06 34.58
C VAL A 72 34.66 -15.82 35.07
N THR A 73 35.29 -14.66 35.00
CA THR A 73 34.66 -13.34 35.25
C THR A 73 35.01 -12.32 34.16
N SER A 74 35.75 -12.73 33.14
CA SER A 74 36.16 -11.90 32.02
C SER A 74 35.03 -11.48 31.08
N ASN A 75 33.94 -12.27 31.07
CA ASN A 75 32.81 -12.10 30.16
C ASN A 75 31.52 -12.70 30.76
N GLU A 76 30.40 -12.36 30.13
CA GLU A 76 29.05 -12.85 30.49
C GLU A 76 28.40 -13.70 29.39
N ILE A 77 29.12 -13.95 28.29
CA ILE A 77 28.57 -14.63 27.10
C ILE A 77 28.68 -16.14 27.26
N LYS A 78 27.54 -16.83 27.27
CA LYS A 78 27.49 -18.28 27.26
C LYS A 78 27.57 -18.81 25.83
N LEU A 79 28.57 -19.63 25.56
CA LEU A 79 28.70 -20.39 24.32
C LEU A 79 28.44 -21.86 24.66
N GLN A 80 27.41 -22.46 24.06
CA GLN A 80 26.92 -23.80 24.41
C GLN A 80 26.58 -23.93 25.91
N ASP A 81 25.85 -22.94 26.44
CA ASP A 81 25.41 -22.84 27.84
C ASP A 81 26.53 -22.75 28.90
N GLN A 82 27.79 -22.62 28.47
CA GLN A 82 28.97 -22.50 29.34
C GLN A 82 29.70 -21.17 29.11
N LEU A 83 30.26 -20.59 30.18
CA LEU A 83 31.16 -19.45 30.06
C LEU A 83 32.55 -19.95 29.67
N TRP A 84 33.13 -19.38 28.61
CA TRP A 84 34.48 -19.70 28.16
C TRP A 84 35.48 -18.76 28.82
N ALA A 85 36.60 -19.30 29.29
CA ALA A 85 37.66 -18.53 29.90
C ALA A 85 38.48 -17.77 28.84
N THR A 86 38.94 -16.58 29.18
CA THR A 86 39.77 -15.74 28.30
C THR A 86 41.10 -15.37 28.96
N ASP A 87 41.97 -14.71 28.19
CA ASP A 87 43.24 -14.16 28.66
C ASP A 87 43.10 -13.11 29.78
N ALA A 88 41.90 -12.60 30.08
CA ALA A 88 41.67 -11.75 31.24
C ALA A 88 41.38 -12.52 32.54
N ASP A 89 41.08 -13.82 32.50
CA ASP A 89 40.81 -14.67 33.68
C ASP A 89 42.10 -15.10 34.41
N GLY A 90 43.08 -14.20 34.50
CA GLY A 90 44.39 -14.41 35.15
C GLY A 90 44.54 -13.67 36.48
N ASN A 91 43.45 -13.27 37.14
CA ASN A 91 43.50 -12.53 38.40
C ASN A 91 43.47 -13.43 39.64
N ASN A 92 44.55 -13.32 40.42
CA ASN A 92 44.91 -14.13 41.57
C ASN A 92 43.94 -14.23 42.75
N MET A 93 43.03 -13.27 42.91
CA MET A 93 42.11 -13.28 44.06
C MET A 93 40.67 -13.64 43.70
N ILE A 94 40.32 -13.57 42.41
CA ILE A 94 38.93 -13.64 41.96
C ILE A 94 38.74 -14.79 40.96
N ASN A 95 39.66 -14.92 40.01
CA ASN A 95 39.53 -15.84 38.89
C ASN A 95 40.27 -17.14 39.13
N LEU A 96 41.41 -17.12 39.82
CA LEU A 96 42.24 -18.31 39.97
C LEU A 96 42.71 -18.46 41.42
N GLN A 97 42.16 -19.45 42.12
CA GLN A 97 42.43 -19.66 43.55
C GLN A 97 43.10 -21.01 43.78
N PHE A 98 44.37 -21.00 44.20
CA PHE A 98 45.08 -22.20 44.67
C PHE A 98 44.99 -22.31 46.19
N LYS A 99 44.38 -23.39 46.68
CA LYS A 99 44.24 -23.67 48.12
C LYS A 99 45.53 -24.30 48.66
N GLY A 100 45.85 -24.02 49.93
CA GLY A 100 47.03 -24.58 50.62
C GLY A 100 48.28 -23.68 50.59
N THR A 101 49.41 -24.22 51.03
CA THR A 101 50.70 -23.50 51.11
C THR A 101 51.50 -23.59 49.81
N CYS A 102 52.30 -22.56 49.53
CA CYS A 102 53.19 -22.49 48.37
C CYS A 102 54.56 -23.11 48.67
N GLY A 103 54.86 -24.24 48.04
CA GLY A 103 56.15 -24.94 48.15
C GLY A 103 57.26 -24.39 47.25
N HIS A 104 57.17 -23.15 46.77
CA HIS A 104 58.18 -22.59 45.86
C HIS A 104 59.56 -22.53 46.57
N PRO A 105 60.66 -22.97 45.92
CA PRO A 105 62.01 -23.01 46.53
C PRO A 105 62.55 -21.67 47.07
N LYS A 106 61.89 -20.57 46.71
CA LYS A 106 62.22 -19.20 47.15
C LYS A 106 61.93 -18.97 48.63
N TRP A 107 60.95 -19.66 49.23
CA TRP A 107 60.58 -19.44 50.64
C TRP A 107 61.59 -20.06 51.61
N PRO A 108 62.02 -21.33 51.44
CA PRO A 108 63.12 -21.88 52.22
C PRO A 108 64.41 -21.07 52.08
N ALA A 109 64.72 -20.59 50.86
CA ALA A 109 65.90 -19.76 50.60
C ALA A 109 65.87 -18.38 51.30
N ARG A 110 64.71 -17.95 51.81
CA ARG A 110 64.55 -16.70 52.57
C ARG A 110 64.36 -16.93 54.08
N ASN A 111 64.58 -18.15 54.58
CA ASN A 111 64.27 -18.56 55.96
C ASN A 111 62.81 -18.28 56.36
N MET A 112 61.88 -18.44 55.42
CA MET A 112 60.45 -18.23 55.66
C MET A 112 59.69 -19.55 55.58
N SER A 113 58.75 -19.76 56.50
CA SER A 113 57.76 -20.85 56.39
C SER A 113 56.91 -20.68 55.13
N PRO A 114 56.52 -21.77 54.44
CA PRO A 114 55.70 -21.71 53.24
C PRO A 114 54.41 -20.88 53.45
N PRO A 115 54.26 -19.73 52.79
CA PRO A 115 53.06 -18.91 52.92
C PRO A 115 51.87 -19.55 52.19
N PRO A 116 50.61 -19.16 52.49
CA PRO A 116 49.46 -19.56 51.68
C PRO A 116 49.64 -19.14 50.22
N CYS A 117 49.33 -20.03 49.26
CA CYS A 117 49.46 -19.75 47.83
C CYS A 117 48.75 -18.45 47.42
N MET A 118 47.53 -18.22 47.93
CA MET A 118 46.74 -17.02 47.64
C MET A 118 47.44 -15.71 48.04
N SER A 119 48.30 -15.73 49.05
CA SER A 119 48.98 -14.53 49.56
C SER A 119 50.20 -14.13 48.72
N VAL A 120 50.69 -15.02 47.86
CA VAL A 120 51.98 -14.86 47.16
C VAL A 120 51.91 -15.14 45.65
N ILE A 121 50.73 -15.49 45.15
CA ILE A 121 50.52 -15.75 43.74
C ILE A 121 50.34 -14.39 43.03
N LYS A 122 51.32 -14.01 42.22
CA LYS A 122 51.30 -12.87 41.30
C LYS A 122 51.51 -13.44 39.90
N LEU A 123 50.52 -13.33 39.01
CA LEU A 123 50.49 -14.09 37.76
C LEU A 123 51.00 -13.23 36.60
N SER A 124 51.70 -13.87 35.67
CA SER A 124 51.96 -13.31 34.34
C SER A 124 50.67 -13.31 33.50
N PRO A 125 50.65 -12.64 32.34
CA PRO A 125 49.63 -12.90 31.33
C PRO A 125 49.61 -14.38 30.92
N TRP A 126 48.46 -14.87 30.48
CA TRP A 126 48.29 -16.18 29.89
C TRP A 126 49.12 -16.31 28.60
N GLN A 127 49.59 -17.52 28.32
CA GLN A 127 50.33 -17.88 27.12
C GLN A 127 49.65 -19.05 26.41
N ASN A 128 49.96 -19.23 25.11
CA ASN A 128 49.40 -20.27 24.27
C ASN A 128 47.86 -20.21 24.17
N LEU A 129 47.35 -19.05 23.73
CA LEU A 129 45.92 -18.77 23.60
C LEU A 129 45.31 -19.44 22.36
N GLY A 130 43.98 -19.54 22.34
CA GLY A 130 43.22 -19.97 21.18
C GLY A 130 43.23 -18.93 20.05
N THR A 131 42.53 -19.25 18.96
CA THR A 131 42.30 -18.33 17.83
C THR A 131 40.97 -17.58 17.92
N SER A 132 40.05 -18.07 18.78
CA SER A 132 38.72 -17.49 18.96
C SER A 132 38.74 -16.32 19.95
N THR A 133 37.86 -15.33 19.75
CA THR A 133 37.71 -14.19 20.66
C THR A 133 36.27 -14.07 21.18
N VAL A 134 36.13 -13.65 22.45
CA VAL A 134 34.86 -13.35 23.11
C VAL A 134 34.99 -11.95 23.73
N GLN A 135 34.10 -11.02 23.36
CA GLN A 135 34.16 -9.62 23.83
C GLN A 135 35.57 -9.01 23.72
N THR A 136 36.20 -9.12 22.55
CA THR A 136 37.57 -8.64 22.23
C THR A 136 38.73 -9.34 22.97
N GLN A 137 38.43 -10.35 23.78
CA GLN A 137 39.42 -11.10 24.56
C GLN A 137 39.64 -12.48 23.94
N THR A 138 40.86 -13.00 24.00
CA THR A 138 41.20 -14.27 23.33
C THR A 138 40.89 -15.43 24.25
N VAL A 139 40.19 -16.45 23.74
CA VAL A 139 39.76 -17.62 24.50
C VAL A 139 40.97 -18.48 24.91
N LEU A 140 40.93 -19.04 26.12
CA LEU A 140 41.88 -20.03 26.59
C LEU A 140 41.57 -21.41 26.00
N VAL A 141 42.63 -22.10 25.56
CA VAL A 141 42.58 -23.51 25.17
C VAL A 141 43.23 -24.36 26.26
N LYS A 142 43.01 -25.66 26.25
CA LYS A 142 43.50 -26.58 27.29
C LYS A 142 45.02 -26.52 27.48
N GLU A 143 45.76 -26.21 26.43
CA GLU A 143 47.21 -26.05 26.45
C GLU A 143 47.68 -24.66 26.89
N SER A 144 46.76 -23.73 27.16
CA SER A 144 47.07 -22.41 27.71
C SER A 144 47.66 -22.54 29.11
N PHE A 145 48.72 -21.77 29.38
CA PHE A 145 49.39 -21.79 30.68
C PHE A 145 49.70 -20.37 31.17
N ILE A 146 49.89 -20.24 32.48
CA ILE A 146 50.16 -18.98 33.16
C ILE A 146 51.24 -19.21 34.20
N THR A 147 52.15 -18.24 34.36
CA THR A 147 53.28 -18.37 35.29
C THR A 147 53.03 -17.56 36.56
N CYS A 148 53.49 -18.07 37.70
CA CYS A 148 53.43 -17.37 38.98
C CYS A 148 54.82 -16.78 39.30
N ASN A 149 54.87 -15.49 39.61
CA ASN A 149 55.97 -14.85 40.29
C ASN A 149 55.68 -14.83 41.81
N PRO A 150 56.40 -15.61 42.64
CA PRO A 150 56.14 -15.73 44.07
C PRO A 150 56.60 -14.47 44.84
N GLU A 151 55.77 -13.44 44.85
CA GLU A 151 55.93 -12.19 45.62
C GLU A 151 54.63 -11.90 46.36
N PHE A 152 54.71 -11.25 47.52
CA PHE A 152 53.49 -10.83 48.24
C PHE A 152 52.66 -9.90 47.34
N ASN A 153 51.40 -10.27 47.17
CA ASN A 153 50.55 -9.67 46.15
C ASN A 153 49.80 -8.43 46.68
N ALA A 154 49.59 -7.43 45.81
CA ALA A 154 48.79 -6.23 46.03
C ALA A 154 47.79 -6.00 44.87
N ALA A 155 47.20 -7.09 44.35
CA ALA A 155 46.33 -7.03 43.17
C ALA A 155 44.99 -6.34 43.45
N ALA A 156 44.62 -5.41 42.57
CA ALA A 156 43.28 -4.84 42.46
C ALA A 156 42.55 -5.45 41.23
N PRO A 157 41.22 -5.59 41.27
CA PRO A 157 40.43 -6.13 40.15
C PRO A 157 40.60 -5.30 38.88
N LYS A 158 40.83 -5.97 37.73
CA LYS A 158 40.66 -5.36 36.40
C LYS A 158 39.16 -5.32 36.10
N ALA A 159 38.64 -4.15 35.72
CA ALA A 159 37.27 -4.00 35.29
C ALA A 159 37.02 -4.80 34.00
N ILE A 160 35.82 -5.38 33.87
CA ILE A 160 35.36 -6.03 32.63
C ILE A 160 35.41 -4.98 31.51
N PRO A 161 36.08 -5.24 30.37
CA PRO A 161 36.09 -4.31 29.25
C PRO A 161 34.66 -4.04 28.80
N GLN A 162 34.22 -2.78 28.87
CA GLN A 162 32.97 -2.35 28.23
C GLN A 162 33.22 -2.27 26.73
N VAL A 163 33.09 -3.42 26.05
CA VAL A 163 32.96 -3.43 24.60
C VAL A 163 31.55 -2.93 24.30
N ALA A 164 31.43 -1.89 23.45
CA ALA A 164 30.14 -1.46 22.92
C ALA A 164 29.43 -2.73 22.40
N SER A 165 28.32 -3.07 23.05
CA SER A 165 27.59 -4.29 22.75
C SER A 165 27.29 -4.32 21.25
N ILE A 166 27.66 -5.40 20.56
CA ILE A 166 27.06 -5.77 19.27
C ILE A 166 25.63 -6.27 19.57
N LYS A 167 24.85 -5.39 20.18
CA LYS A 167 23.40 -5.37 20.25
C LYS A 167 22.85 -4.17 19.48
N SER A 168 23.69 -3.42 18.79
CA SER A 168 23.27 -2.29 17.97
C SER A 168 22.65 -2.68 16.62
N GLU A 169 22.37 -3.97 16.36
CA GLU A 169 21.61 -4.37 15.16
C GLU A 169 20.30 -5.11 15.41
N ILE A 170 19.97 -5.61 16.62
CA ILE A 170 18.62 -6.15 16.88
C ILE A 170 18.25 -6.01 18.36
N GLN A 171 17.95 -4.79 18.81
CA GLN A 171 16.99 -4.48 19.88
C GLN A 171 16.97 -2.95 20.04
N THR A 172 16.13 -2.28 19.26
CA THR A 172 15.53 -1.04 19.76
C THR A 172 14.75 -1.44 21.02
N ASP A 173 15.25 -1.05 22.20
CA ASP A 173 14.49 -1.09 23.46
C ASP A 173 13.30 -0.11 23.45
N GLU A 174 13.08 0.56 22.32
CA GLU A 174 11.82 1.21 22.00
C GLU A 174 10.83 0.13 21.58
N THR A 175 9.89 -0.15 22.49
CA THR A 175 8.64 -0.86 22.18
C THR A 175 8.11 -0.35 20.83
N PRO A 176 7.90 -1.22 19.81
CA PRO A 176 7.46 -0.78 18.50
C PRO A 176 6.18 0.05 18.61
N LYS A 177 6.09 1.12 17.81
CA LYS A 177 5.02 2.11 17.94
C LYS A 177 4.23 2.23 16.66
N ILE A 178 2.92 2.39 16.83
CA ILE A 178 2.05 2.94 15.79
C ILE A 178 1.73 4.38 16.20
N ILE A 179 2.29 5.33 15.45
CA ILE A 179 2.35 6.75 15.80
C ILE A 179 1.07 7.47 15.39
N ASP A 180 0.69 7.35 14.11
CA ASP A 180 -0.49 8.00 13.55
C ASP A 180 -1.06 7.17 12.40
N ALA A 181 -2.34 7.38 12.07
CA ALA A 181 -2.93 6.86 10.85
C ALA A 181 -3.96 7.85 10.30
N TYR A 182 -3.86 8.17 9.01
CA TYR A 182 -4.69 9.22 8.40
C TYR A 182 -4.88 9.03 6.90
N PHE A 183 -5.92 9.67 6.39
CA PHE A 183 -6.18 9.77 4.95
C PHE A 183 -5.40 10.93 4.33
N VAL A 184 -4.91 10.70 3.13
CA VAL A 184 -4.25 11.70 2.29
C VAL A 184 -4.89 11.75 0.90
N LYS A 185 -4.94 12.95 0.33
CA LYS A 185 -5.05 13.12 -1.11
C LYS A 185 -3.72 12.71 -1.73
N TRP A 186 -3.81 11.85 -2.73
CA TRP A 186 -2.65 11.26 -3.40
C TRP A 186 -2.43 11.93 -4.75
N THR A 187 -1.32 12.64 -4.93
CA THR A 187 -0.90 13.15 -6.24
C THR A 187 0.40 12.48 -6.66
N SER A 188 0.44 12.01 -7.91
CA SER A 188 1.65 11.49 -8.54
C SER A 188 1.99 12.29 -9.79
N GLU A 189 3.28 12.56 -9.97
CA GLU A 189 3.84 13.21 -11.14
C GLU A 189 4.89 12.30 -11.75
N LYS A 190 5.14 12.45 -13.06
CA LYS A 190 6.19 11.69 -13.73
C LYS A 190 7.56 12.06 -13.13
N GLY A 191 8.22 11.07 -12.55
CA GLY A 191 9.56 11.21 -12.00
C GLY A 191 10.65 11.03 -13.05
N THR A 192 11.89 11.13 -12.60
CA THR A 192 13.08 10.89 -13.41
C THR A 192 13.24 9.40 -13.66
N PRO A 193 13.15 8.91 -14.92
CA PRO A 193 13.29 7.49 -15.19
C PRO A 193 14.66 6.98 -14.76
N VAL A 194 14.69 5.79 -14.17
CA VAL A 194 15.92 5.14 -13.69
C VAL A 194 16.28 3.96 -14.58
N GLU A 195 17.57 3.73 -14.80
CA GLU A 195 18.04 2.52 -15.47
C GLU A 195 18.20 1.41 -14.44
N LYS A 196 17.50 0.29 -14.64
CA LYS A 196 17.64 -0.91 -13.84
C LYS A 196 18.27 -2.02 -14.68
N GLU A 197 19.25 -2.68 -14.09
CA GLU A 197 19.84 -3.89 -14.67
C GLU A 197 18.93 -5.09 -14.40
N GLU A 198 18.55 -5.79 -15.47
CA GLU A 198 17.75 -7.02 -15.43
C GLU A 198 18.50 -8.13 -16.17
N GLU A 199 18.56 -9.34 -15.59
CA GLU A 199 19.05 -10.51 -16.29
C GLU A 199 17.96 -11.08 -17.21
N VAL A 200 18.17 -10.95 -18.52
CA VAL A 200 17.24 -11.48 -19.53
C VAL A 200 17.89 -12.68 -20.20
N PHE A 201 17.14 -13.78 -20.36
CA PHE A 201 17.65 -14.96 -21.06
C PHE A 201 17.68 -14.72 -22.58
N ASN A 202 18.89 -14.65 -23.16
CA ASN A 202 19.05 -14.43 -24.58
C ASN A 202 19.04 -15.77 -25.34
N LYS A 203 17.94 -16.05 -26.03
CA LYS A 203 17.76 -17.29 -26.83
C LYS A 203 18.81 -17.49 -27.93
N LYS A 204 19.41 -16.42 -28.47
CA LYS A 204 20.46 -16.51 -29.51
C LYS A 204 21.84 -16.84 -28.92
N LEU A 205 22.11 -16.38 -27.70
CA LEU A 205 23.39 -16.57 -27.02
C LEU A 205 23.38 -17.76 -26.04
N GLY A 206 22.22 -18.38 -25.79
CA GLY A 206 22.08 -19.51 -24.87
C GLY A 206 22.41 -19.18 -23.40
N LYS A 207 22.51 -17.89 -23.04
CA LYS A 207 22.92 -17.43 -21.71
C LYS A 207 22.08 -16.25 -21.22
N LYS A 208 22.05 -16.05 -19.90
CA LYS A 208 21.54 -14.83 -19.30
C LYS A 208 22.48 -13.67 -19.63
N VAL A 209 21.90 -12.54 -19.99
CA VAL A 209 22.64 -11.28 -20.23
C VAL A 209 22.00 -10.18 -19.41
N THR A 210 22.83 -9.32 -18.83
CA THR A 210 22.37 -8.12 -18.13
C THR A 210 21.97 -7.07 -19.15
N VAL A 211 20.72 -6.62 -19.09
CA VAL A 211 20.18 -5.57 -19.94
C VAL A 211 19.77 -4.41 -19.06
N LYS A 212 20.16 -3.19 -19.44
CA LYS A 212 19.71 -1.96 -18.80
C LYS A 212 18.33 -1.59 -19.34
N LYS A 213 17.33 -1.67 -18.49
CA LYS A 213 15.95 -1.30 -18.81
C LYS A 213 15.63 0.02 -18.14
N LYS A 214 15.12 0.97 -18.93
CA LYS A 214 14.60 2.23 -18.42
C LYS A 214 13.26 1.98 -17.73
N ILE A 215 13.15 2.34 -16.47
CA ILE A 215 11.95 2.26 -15.65
C ILE A 215 11.46 3.68 -15.43
N ASP A 216 10.23 3.96 -15.86
CA ASP A 216 9.56 5.22 -15.50
C ASP A 216 9.29 5.21 -13.99
N THR A 217 9.58 6.33 -13.34
CA THR A 217 9.33 6.52 -11.91
C THR A 217 8.21 7.53 -11.72
N GLU A 218 7.65 7.55 -10.52
CA GLU A 218 6.68 8.53 -10.06
C GLU A 218 7.20 9.25 -8.82
N LYS A 219 6.94 10.56 -8.77
CA LYS A 219 7.14 11.37 -7.58
C LYS A 219 5.79 11.58 -6.91
N ILE A 220 5.68 11.22 -5.64
CA ILE A 220 4.40 11.25 -4.91
C ILE A 220 4.39 12.41 -3.91
N THR A 221 3.29 13.16 -3.88
CA THR A 221 3.05 14.20 -2.87
C THR A 221 1.77 13.86 -2.08
N PRO A 222 1.88 13.34 -0.84
CA PRO A 222 0.71 13.10 0.00
C PRO A 222 0.28 14.38 0.71
N GLU A 223 -0.99 14.76 0.60
CA GLU A 223 -1.60 15.89 1.31
C GLU A 223 -2.61 15.37 2.35
N LYS A 224 -2.39 15.61 3.64
CA LYS A 224 -3.32 15.16 4.71
C LYS A 224 -4.67 15.85 4.57
N ILE A 225 -5.74 15.07 4.58
CA ILE A 225 -7.11 15.54 4.38
C ILE A 225 -8.01 15.10 5.54
N THR A 226 -8.98 15.93 5.89
CA THR A 226 -9.98 15.64 6.92
C THR A 226 -11.33 15.25 6.32
N GLU A 227 -11.53 15.49 5.02
CA GLU A 227 -12.74 15.15 4.29
C GLU A 227 -12.49 14.88 2.82
N ARG A 228 -13.38 14.11 2.19
CA ARG A 228 -13.35 13.85 0.74
C ARG A 228 -14.72 13.48 0.20
N GLY A 229 -14.93 13.68 -1.09
CA GLY A 229 -16.11 13.19 -1.81
C GLY A 229 -16.11 11.67 -2.01
N LEU A 230 -17.29 11.11 -2.26
CA LEU A 230 -17.45 9.73 -2.74
C LEU A 230 -16.75 9.50 -4.09
N SER A 231 -16.37 8.24 -4.36
CA SER A 231 -15.72 7.80 -5.61
C SER A 231 -14.34 8.42 -5.91
N TYR A 232 -13.85 9.34 -5.07
CA TYR A 232 -12.46 9.79 -5.14
C TYR A 232 -11.53 8.73 -4.55
N GLN A 233 -10.32 8.71 -5.10
CA GLN A 233 -9.23 7.93 -4.56
C GLN A 233 -8.59 8.69 -3.40
N VAL A 234 -8.21 7.94 -2.37
CA VAL A 234 -7.41 8.40 -1.24
C VAL A 234 -6.30 7.39 -0.99
N ALA A 235 -5.26 7.80 -0.27
CA ALA A 235 -4.39 6.84 0.38
C ALA A 235 -4.55 6.93 1.89
N LEU A 236 -4.39 5.81 2.57
CA LEU A 236 -4.29 5.73 4.01
C LEU A 236 -2.83 5.44 4.34
N ILE A 237 -2.25 6.30 5.18
CA ILE A 237 -0.88 6.18 5.67
C ILE A 237 -0.95 5.83 7.15
N VAL A 238 -0.20 4.81 7.56
CA VAL A 238 0.09 4.47 8.95
C VAL A 238 1.55 4.77 9.21
N GLU A 239 1.82 5.67 10.15
CA GLU A 239 3.18 6.00 10.60
C GLU A 239 3.58 5.10 11.76
N THR A 240 4.77 4.54 11.69
CA THR A 240 5.26 3.55 12.65
C THR A 240 6.69 3.85 13.07
N GLN A 241 7.15 3.16 14.11
CA GLN A 241 8.55 3.13 14.54
C GLN A 241 8.88 1.71 14.98
N GLY A 242 10.01 1.18 14.49
CA GLY A 242 10.45 -0.19 14.84
C GLY A 242 9.62 -1.32 14.19
N LEU A 243 8.75 -1.00 13.22
CA LEU A 243 7.94 -1.98 12.49
C LEU A 243 8.37 -2.19 11.02
N SER A 244 9.49 -1.60 10.59
CA SER A 244 10.10 -1.81 9.26
C SER A 244 10.17 -3.29 8.88
N GLY A 245 9.65 -3.64 7.71
CA GLY A 245 9.59 -5.03 7.22
C GLY A 245 8.54 -5.93 7.89
N LYS A 246 7.78 -5.42 8.86
CA LYS A 246 6.62 -6.10 9.47
C LYS A 246 5.34 -5.72 8.76
N LYS A 247 4.22 -6.26 9.24
CA LYS A 247 2.88 -5.98 8.70
C LYS A 247 1.96 -5.38 9.76
N VAL A 248 1.08 -4.51 9.29
CA VAL A 248 -0.02 -3.94 10.07
C VAL A 248 -1.35 -4.27 9.38
N LYS A 249 -2.40 -4.44 10.17
CA LYS A 249 -3.77 -4.62 9.71
C LYS A 249 -4.57 -3.37 9.98
N VAL A 250 -5.26 -2.88 8.97
CA VAL A 250 -6.04 -1.65 9.01
C VAL A 250 -7.49 -1.94 8.73
N LYS A 251 -8.37 -1.35 9.54
CA LYS A 251 -9.82 -1.32 9.32
C LYS A 251 -10.29 0.13 9.31
N VAL A 252 -11.29 0.41 8.48
CA VAL A 252 -12.00 1.69 8.49
C VAL A 252 -13.37 1.45 9.11
N LYS A 253 -13.76 2.26 10.09
CA LYS A 253 -15.00 2.07 10.86
C LYS A 253 -15.90 3.29 10.78
N SER A 254 -17.22 3.06 10.83
CA SER A 254 -18.20 4.15 10.94
C SER A 254 -18.13 4.77 12.34
N GLY A 255 -18.11 6.10 12.41
CA GLY A 255 -18.06 6.85 13.65
C GLY A 255 -19.43 7.36 14.10
N LYS A 256 -19.43 8.61 14.59
CA LYS A 256 -20.52 9.42 15.16
C LYS A 256 -21.97 8.95 14.95
N ASN A 257 -22.39 8.66 13.71
CA ASN A 257 -23.78 8.33 13.36
C ASN A 257 -23.84 7.11 12.43
N LYS A 258 -24.94 6.35 12.50
CA LYS A 258 -25.26 5.30 11.53
C LYS A 258 -25.61 5.93 10.18
N VAL A 259 -24.64 5.95 9.26
CA VAL A 259 -24.82 6.47 7.89
C VAL A 259 -24.51 5.39 6.86
N LEU A 260 -23.25 4.95 6.78
CA LEU A 260 -22.82 3.91 5.82
C LEU A 260 -23.04 2.51 6.38
N THR A 261 -22.81 2.35 7.68
CA THR A 261 -23.01 1.12 8.45
C THR A 261 -23.33 1.51 9.90
N ASP A 262 -23.58 0.51 10.76
CA ASP A 262 -23.77 0.72 12.19
C ASP A 262 -22.54 1.40 12.82
N VAL A 263 -22.77 2.17 13.89
CA VAL A 263 -21.68 2.86 14.62
C VAL A 263 -20.64 1.83 15.08
N ASP A 264 -19.37 2.16 14.93
CA ASP A 264 -18.19 1.34 15.22
C ASP A 264 -18.08 0.03 14.41
N SER A 265 -18.92 -0.14 13.38
CA SER A 265 -18.85 -1.29 12.46
C SER A 265 -17.90 -1.02 11.29
N ASP A 266 -17.34 -2.11 10.76
CA ASP A 266 -16.39 -2.07 9.65
C ASP A 266 -17.05 -1.54 8.37
N VAL A 267 -16.34 -0.63 7.69
CA VAL A 267 -16.70 -0.07 6.39
C VAL A 267 -15.83 -0.72 5.34
N SER A 268 -16.46 -1.49 4.45
CA SER A 268 -15.76 -2.14 3.35
C SER A 268 -15.40 -1.12 2.25
N LEU A 269 -14.13 -1.10 1.85
CA LEU A 269 -13.60 -0.23 0.78
C LEU A 269 -12.86 -1.06 -0.28
N ILE A 270 -12.65 -0.49 -1.47
CA ILE A 270 -11.89 -1.15 -2.53
C ILE A 270 -10.40 -0.79 -2.42
N ASP A 271 -9.54 -1.81 -2.41
CA ASP A 271 -8.09 -1.67 -2.59
C ASP A 271 -7.79 -1.40 -4.07
N LEU A 272 -7.15 -0.28 -4.38
CA LEU A 272 -6.83 0.07 -5.76
C LEU A 272 -5.88 -0.94 -6.43
N LYS A 273 -5.06 -1.68 -5.66
CA LYS A 273 -4.22 -2.74 -6.22
C LYS A 273 -5.02 -3.86 -6.88
N ASP A 274 -6.26 -4.10 -6.42
CA ASP A 274 -7.12 -5.09 -7.06
C ASP A 274 -7.75 -4.55 -8.35
N ILE A 275 -7.90 -3.23 -8.47
CA ILE A 275 -8.28 -2.57 -9.72
C ILE A 275 -7.13 -2.58 -10.72
N GLU A 276 -5.91 -2.30 -10.27
CA GLU A 276 -4.69 -2.27 -11.11
C GLU A 276 -4.37 -3.62 -11.77
N LYS A 277 -4.80 -4.74 -11.16
CA LYS A 277 -4.65 -6.10 -11.74
C LYS A 277 -5.65 -6.39 -12.86
N VAL A 278 -6.72 -5.60 -12.99
CA VAL A 278 -7.75 -5.83 -13.99
C VAL A 278 -7.30 -5.30 -15.33
N THR A 279 -7.06 -6.21 -16.28
CA THR A 279 -6.71 -5.90 -17.66
C THR A 279 -7.90 -5.86 -18.61
N ASP A 280 -9.05 -6.40 -18.17
CA ASP A 280 -10.30 -6.45 -18.93
C ASP A 280 -11.39 -5.69 -18.17
N ALA A 281 -11.83 -4.57 -18.73
CA ALA A 281 -12.81 -3.68 -18.12
C ALA A 281 -14.15 -4.37 -17.79
N SER A 282 -14.47 -5.51 -18.42
CA SER A 282 -15.65 -6.29 -18.08
C SER A 282 -15.60 -6.94 -16.68
N LYS A 283 -14.40 -7.01 -16.08
CA LYS A 283 -14.19 -7.65 -14.77
C LYS A 283 -14.24 -6.67 -13.60
N TYR A 284 -14.37 -5.35 -13.83
CA TYR A 284 -14.47 -4.36 -12.75
C TYR A 284 -15.65 -4.63 -11.81
N ALA A 285 -16.79 -5.09 -12.33
CA ALA A 285 -17.96 -5.46 -11.53
C ALA A 285 -17.70 -6.64 -10.54
N GLY A 286 -16.64 -7.43 -10.79
CA GLY A 286 -16.24 -8.54 -9.92
C GLY A 286 -15.32 -8.13 -8.76
N ILE A 287 -14.86 -6.88 -8.71
CA ILE A 287 -13.99 -6.39 -7.63
C ILE A 287 -14.81 -6.25 -6.36
N LYS A 288 -14.34 -6.87 -5.28
CA LYS A 288 -15.02 -6.84 -3.99
C LYS A 288 -14.34 -5.87 -3.03
N ALA A 289 -15.14 -5.04 -2.37
CA ALA A 289 -14.69 -4.27 -1.22
C ALA A 289 -14.31 -5.19 -0.05
N LYS A 290 -13.33 -4.76 0.75
CA LYS A 290 -12.80 -5.48 1.92
C LYS A 290 -12.92 -4.60 3.16
N ALA A 291 -13.16 -5.23 4.30
CA ALA A 291 -13.25 -4.56 5.61
C ALA A 291 -11.89 -4.41 6.30
N GLU A 292 -10.93 -5.28 5.96
CA GLU A 292 -9.61 -5.33 6.58
C GLU A 292 -8.52 -5.39 5.50
N PHE A 293 -7.43 -4.67 5.74
CA PHE A 293 -6.30 -4.55 4.82
C PHE A 293 -5.00 -4.86 5.55
N GLU A 294 -4.24 -5.82 5.04
CA GLU A 294 -2.92 -6.16 5.56
C GLU A 294 -1.84 -5.48 4.70
N ILE A 295 -1.01 -4.65 5.33
CA ILE A 295 -0.05 -3.77 4.65
C ILE A 295 1.33 -4.00 5.25
N ALA A 296 2.33 -4.20 4.40
CA ALA A 296 3.73 -4.21 4.83
C ALA A 296 4.20 -2.78 5.13
N VAL A 297 4.88 -2.59 6.25
CA VAL A 297 5.61 -1.34 6.54
C VAL A 297 6.77 -1.24 5.55
N ASP A 298 7.04 -0.03 5.08
CA ASP A 298 8.01 0.28 4.01
C ASP A 298 7.60 -0.19 2.62
N ASN A 299 6.32 -0.49 2.38
CA ASN A 299 5.89 -1.00 1.09
C ASN A 299 6.18 -0.05 -0.08
N LEU A 300 6.17 1.27 0.15
CA LEU A 300 6.57 2.26 -0.85
C LEU A 300 8.02 2.72 -0.72
N ALA A 301 8.60 2.66 0.48
CA ALA A 301 10.03 2.93 0.65
C ALA A 301 10.90 1.90 -0.09
N ASN A 302 10.40 0.67 -0.21
CA ASN A 302 11.04 -0.42 -0.95
C ASN A 302 10.61 -0.51 -2.42
N ASP A 303 9.76 0.41 -2.91
CA ASP A 303 9.29 0.41 -4.29
C ASP A 303 10.27 1.21 -5.18
N PRO A 304 10.99 0.55 -6.11
CA PRO A 304 11.97 1.21 -6.98
C PRO A 304 11.33 2.11 -8.04
N THR A 305 10.00 2.09 -8.19
CA THR A 305 9.27 2.98 -9.11
C THR A 305 8.96 4.32 -8.47
N ILE A 306 9.21 4.49 -7.17
CA ILE A 306 8.95 5.74 -6.46
C ILE A 306 10.24 6.53 -6.26
N GLU A 307 10.33 7.71 -6.90
CA GLU A 307 11.53 8.55 -6.85
C GLU A 307 11.83 9.03 -5.42
N ASN A 308 10.80 9.47 -4.71
CA ASN A 308 10.90 9.97 -3.34
C ASN A 308 10.51 8.92 -2.30
N SER A 309 10.90 7.66 -2.53
CA SER A 309 10.54 6.51 -1.69
C SER A 309 10.96 6.67 -0.23
N ALA A 310 12.08 7.35 0.03
CA ALA A 310 12.63 7.59 1.37
C ALA A 310 11.65 8.28 2.33
N GLN A 311 10.72 9.12 1.84
CA GLN A 311 9.72 9.77 2.71
C GLN A 311 8.69 8.80 3.32
N PHE A 312 8.62 7.59 2.75
CA PHE A 312 7.71 6.52 3.16
C PHE A 312 8.40 5.50 4.06
N LYS A 313 9.63 5.78 4.53
CA LYS A 313 10.31 4.96 5.52
C LYS A 313 9.53 4.96 6.83
N ASP A 314 9.42 3.79 7.43
CA ASP A 314 8.62 3.44 8.59
C ASP A 314 7.12 3.74 8.42
N LYS A 315 6.62 3.69 7.18
CA LYS A 315 5.20 3.90 6.86
C LYS A 315 4.61 2.71 6.12
N ALA A 316 3.37 2.37 6.47
CA ALA A 316 2.54 1.46 5.68
C ALA A 316 1.51 2.29 4.90
N VAL A 317 1.45 2.11 3.59
CA VAL A 317 0.61 2.91 2.69
C VAL A 317 -0.29 2.02 1.86
N ILE A 318 -1.59 2.30 1.88
CA ILE A 318 -2.57 1.66 0.99
C ILE A 318 -3.39 2.70 0.23
N LYS A 319 -3.64 2.47 -1.05
CA LYS A 319 -4.53 3.31 -1.85
C LYS A 319 -5.92 2.69 -1.89
N LEU A 320 -6.93 3.49 -1.58
CA LEU A 320 -8.32 3.05 -1.42
C LEU A 320 -9.25 3.90 -2.29
N MET A 321 -10.33 3.27 -2.77
CA MET A 321 -11.47 3.98 -3.32
C MET A 321 -12.53 4.17 -2.23
N LEU A 322 -13.05 5.38 -2.08
CA LEU A 322 -14.16 5.68 -1.16
C LEU A 322 -15.51 5.23 -1.75
N ASN A 323 -15.63 3.94 -2.03
CA ASN A 323 -16.78 3.28 -2.65
C ASN A 323 -16.72 1.76 -2.42
N GLN A 324 -17.86 1.08 -2.57
CA GLN A 324 -17.99 -0.37 -2.51
C GLN A 324 -17.93 -1.06 -3.88
N ARG A 325 -18.12 -0.31 -4.97
CA ARG A 325 -18.13 -0.84 -6.35
C ARG A 325 -17.29 0.00 -7.29
N ALA A 326 -16.35 -0.61 -8.00
CA ALA A 326 -15.49 0.13 -8.93
C ALA A 326 -16.27 0.68 -10.14
N ASP A 327 -17.32 -0.03 -10.55
CA ASP A 327 -18.14 0.21 -11.75
C ASP A 327 -19.41 1.02 -11.52
N ASP A 328 -19.58 1.58 -10.32
CA ASP A 328 -20.70 2.43 -9.96
C ASP A 328 -20.16 3.76 -9.43
N LEU A 329 -20.78 4.89 -9.78
CA LEU A 329 -20.44 6.20 -9.23
C LEU A 329 -21.01 6.41 -7.81
N SER A 330 -21.04 5.34 -6.99
CA SER A 330 -21.44 5.29 -5.57
C SER A 330 -22.84 5.84 -5.24
N PHE A 331 -23.88 5.61 -6.04
CA PHE A 331 -25.13 6.32 -5.77
C PHE A 331 -25.85 5.87 -4.48
N ASP A 332 -25.68 4.63 -4.04
CA ASP A 332 -26.33 4.15 -2.81
C ASP A 332 -25.74 4.80 -1.54
N TRP A 333 -24.42 4.92 -1.44
CA TRP A 333 -23.80 5.67 -0.36
C TRP A 333 -24.12 7.17 -0.44
N ALA A 334 -24.23 7.72 -1.65
CA ALA A 334 -24.67 9.10 -1.83
C ALA A 334 -26.08 9.34 -1.26
N LYS A 335 -27.02 8.41 -1.46
CA LYS A 335 -28.37 8.49 -0.87
C LYS A 335 -28.32 8.45 0.66
N LEU A 336 -27.55 7.52 1.22
CA LEU A 336 -27.42 7.39 2.68
C LEU A 336 -26.85 8.67 3.30
N ILE A 337 -25.78 9.22 2.72
CA ILE A 337 -25.17 10.48 3.16
C ILE A 337 -26.15 11.65 2.97
N LYS A 338 -26.84 11.75 1.83
CA LYS A 338 -27.83 12.80 1.59
C LYS A 338 -29.03 12.70 2.55
N ALA A 339 -29.41 11.52 2.97
CA ALA A 339 -30.47 11.29 3.94
C ALA A 339 -30.03 11.60 5.38
N SER A 340 -28.73 11.58 5.67
CA SER A 340 -28.21 11.85 7.02
C SER A 340 -28.47 13.30 7.45
N PRO A 341 -28.62 13.58 8.76
CA PRO A 341 -28.81 14.93 9.26
C PRO A 341 -27.64 15.85 8.93
N ASP A 342 -26.42 15.36 9.12
CA ASP A 342 -25.18 16.13 8.94
C ASP A 342 -24.72 16.20 7.47
N LYS A 343 -25.39 15.49 6.55
CA LYS A 343 -25.03 15.37 5.11
C LYS A 343 -23.59 14.85 4.88
N GLU A 344 -23.08 14.11 5.85
CA GLU A 344 -21.76 13.49 5.86
C GLU A 344 -21.81 12.11 6.54
N ALA A 345 -20.83 11.28 6.24
CA ALA A 345 -20.51 10.07 6.99
C ALA A 345 -19.18 10.26 7.72
N SER A 346 -19.16 9.97 9.02
CA SER A 346 -17.97 10.07 9.87
C SER A 346 -17.26 8.72 9.91
N LEU A 347 -15.94 8.71 9.72
CA LEU A 347 -15.08 7.54 9.73
C LEU A 347 -13.88 7.71 10.67
N TYR A 348 -13.39 6.60 11.20
CA TYR A 348 -12.10 6.53 11.89
C TYR A 348 -11.32 5.27 11.46
N ILE A 349 -10.03 5.26 11.75
CA ILE A 349 -9.14 4.17 11.39
C ILE A 349 -8.82 3.37 12.64
N GLU A 350 -8.88 2.03 12.54
CA GLU A 350 -8.39 1.11 13.56
C GLU A 350 -7.17 0.39 12.98
N VAL A 351 -6.07 0.38 13.74
CA VAL A 351 -4.84 -0.30 13.33
C VAL A 351 -4.47 -1.35 14.35
N THR A 352 -4.10 -2.53 13.89
CA THR A 352 -3.61 -3.63 14.71
C THR A 352 -2.35 -4.21 14.08
N SER A 353 -1.57 -4.96 14.86
CA SER A 353 -0.43 -5.70 14.33
C SER A 353 -0.21 -6.95 15.20
N ASP A 354 0.35 -7.98 14.58
CA ASP A 354 0.56 -9.28 15.21
C ASP A 354 1.88 -9.30 16.04
N GLU A 355 2.68 -8.22 16.02
CA GLU A 355 3.89 -8.13 16.82
C GLU A 355 3.57 -7.99 18.32
N PRO A 356 4.31 -8.68 19.21
CA PRO A 356 4.07 -8.61 20.64
C PRO A 356 4.50 -7.26 21.20
N LYS A 357 3.70 -6.69 22.12
CA LYS A 357 3.98 -5.44 22.86
C LYS A 357 4.20 -4.25 21.92
N ILE A 358 3.11 -3.73 21.35
CA ILE A 358 3.10 -2.51 20.55
C ILE A 358 2.50 -1.38 21.37
N GLU A 359 3.14 -0.22 21.30
CA GLU A 359 2.58 1.03 21.82
C GLU A 359 1.73 1.69 20.72
N TYR A 360 0.47 1.95 21.03
CA TYR A 360 -0.45 2.66 20.13
C TYR A 360 -0.57 4.10 20.61
N LEU A 361 -0.07 5.05 19.82
CA LEU A 361 -0.10 6.48 20.14
C LEU A 361 -1.28 7.21 19.48
N GLY A 362 -2.21 6.46 18.88
CA GLY A 362 -3.44 7.00 18.32
C GLY A 362 -4.25 7.75 19.38
N LYS A 363 -4.90 8.84 18.96
CA LYS A 363 -5.81 9.57 19.83
C LYS A 363 -7.04 8.69 20.10
N GLU A 364 -7.14 8.14 21.31
CA GLU A 364 -8.36 7.49 21.79
C GLU A 364 -9.54 8.46 21.60
N GLY A 365 -10.61 8.01 20.96
CA GLY A 365 -11.82 8.81 20.86
C GLY A 365 -12.42 9.07 22.24
N LYS A 366 -13.28 10.08 22.37
CA LYS A 366 -13.90 10.49 23.65
C LYS A 366 -14.74 9.39 24.34
N SER A 367 -14.94 8.24 23.70
CA SER A 367 -15.61 7.06 24.27
C SER A 367 -14.56 6.05 24.74
N SER A 368 -14.68 5.58 25.98
CA SER A 368 -13.81 4.58 26.61
C SER A 368 -13.82 3.19 25.94
N SER A 369 -14.54 3.02 24.82
CA SER A 369 -14.65 1.79 24.03
C SER A 369 -13.68 1.70 22.84
N LEU A 370 -13.02 2.79 22.48
CA LEU A 370 -12.22 2.91 21.26
C LEU A 370 -10.73 2.59 21.53
N LYS A 371 -10.30 1.38 21.19
CA LYS A 371 -8.90 0.94 21.31
C LYS A 371 -8.19 1.01 19.97
N ASN A 372 -6.92 1.45 19.96
CA ASN A 372 -6.07 1.52 18.76
C ASN A 372 -6.69 2.33 17.61
N THR A 373 -7.41 3.39 17.97
CA THR A 373 -8.14 4.22 17.01
C THR A 373 -7.36 5.47 16.67
N PHE A 374 -7.41 5.83 15.39
CA PHE A 374 -6.79 7.02 14.85
C PHE A 374 -7.90 7.86 14.23
N LEU A 375 -8.21 8.93 14.96
CA LEU A 375 -8.99 10.06 14.46
C LEU A 375 -8.05 10.97 13.66
N ASN A 376 -8.60 11.94 12.93
CA ASN A 376 -7.76 12.88 12.20
C ASN A 376 -6.86 13.71 13.15
N GLY A 377 -5.98 14.54 12.59
CA GLY A 377 -4.98 15.30 13.35
C GLY A 377 -5.54 16.14 14.51
N GLU A 378 -6.82 16.48 14.50
CA GLU A 378 -7.52 17.27 15.53
C GLU A 378 -8.31 16.41 16.53
N GLY A 379 -8.29 15.08 16.40
CA GLY A 379 -9.13 14.18 17.20
C GLY A 379 -10.59 14.18 16.74
N THR A 380 -10.84 14.48 15.46
CA THR A 380 -12.18 14.42 14.86
C THR A 380 -12.26 13.34 13.78
N TYR A 381 -13.47 12.96 13.39
CA TYR A 381 -13.66 11.92 12.36
C TYR A 381 -13.24 12.42 10.98
N PHE A 382 -12.75 11.52 10.13
CA PHE A 382 -12.66 11.77 8.70
C PHE A 382 -14.06 11.78 8.10
N LYS A 383 -14.36 12.74 7.22
CA LYS A 383 -15.71 12.92 6.67
C LYS A 383 -15.78 12.51 5.21
N ILE A 384 -16.67 11.57 4.89
CA ILE A 384 -17.11 11.36 3.52
C ILE A 384 -18.33 12.24 3.28
N LYS A 385 -18.24 13.10 2.26
CA LYS A 385 -19.34 13.97 1.83
C LYS A 385 -19.86 13.57 0.46
N TYR A 386 -21.12 13.90 0.21
CA TYR A 386 -21.67 13.86 -1.12
C TYR A 386 -21.53 15.25 -1.75
N LEU A 387 -20.56 15.39 -2.68
CA LEU A 387 -20.10 16.70 -3.19
C LEU A 387 -20.64 17.06 -4.58
N GLU A 388 -21.55 16.27 -5.15
CA GLU A 388 -22.10 16.58 -6.46
C GLU A 388 -23.02 17.80 -6.44
N GLN A 389 -23.04 18.50 -7.58
CA GLN A 389 -23.82 19.72 -7.75
C GLN A 389 -25.31 19.40 -7.75
N PRO A 390 -26.18 20.30 -7.25
CA PRO A 390 -27.61 20.03 -7.12
C PRO A 390 -28.29 19.50 -8.40
N TRP A 391 -27.89 19.99 -9.58
CA TRP A 391 -28.44 19.53 -10.86
C TRP A 391 -27.96 18.13 -11.27
N ILE A 392 -26.76 17.71 -10.86
CA ILE A 392 -26.31 16.31 -11.02
C ILE A 392 -27.16 15.40 -10.12
N ILE A 393 -27.44 15.82 -8.89
CA ILE A 393 -28.30 15.06 -7.97
C ILE A 393 -29.68 14.82 -8.62
N LYS A 394 -30.27 15.85 -9.24
CA LYS A 394 -31.53 15.72 -10.00
C LYS A 394 -31.40 14.78 -11.19
N ALA A 395 -30.30 14.85 -11.92
CA ALA A 395 -30.08 13.94 -13.03
C ALA A 395 -29.95 12.48 -12.58
N ARG A 396 -29.35 12.21 -11.41
CA ARG A 396 -29.24 10.86 -10.85
C ARG A 396 -30.57 10.32 -10.34
N GLU A 397 -31.42 11.16 -9.76
CA GLU A 397 -32.79 10.78 -9.40
C GLU A 397 -33.55 10.27 -10.64
N GLU A 398 -33.44 10.94 -11.79
CA GLU A 398 -34.07 10.52 -13.05
C GLU A 398 -33.40 9.29 -13.69
N GLN A 399 -32.09 9.12 -13.48
CA GLN A 399 -31.37 7.91 -13.89
C GLN A 399 -31.86 6.68 -13.13
N GLU A 400 -32.06 6.81 -11.81
CA GLU A 400 -32.57 5.72 -10.95
C GLU A 400 -34.01 5.34 -11.32
N LEU A 401 -34.85 6.31 -11.68
CA LEU A 401 -36.18 6.06 -12.24
C LEU A 401 -36.15 5.33 -13.59
N GLY A 402 -34.99 5.23 -14.23
CA GLY A 402 -34.85 4.58 -15.53
C GLY A 402 -35.58 5.33 -16.64
N VAL A 403 -35.59 6.68 -16.58
CA VAL A 403 -36.30 7.50 -17.56
C VAL A 403 -35.78 7.23 -18.97
N SER A 404 -36.71 6.84 -19.85
CA SER A 404 -36.46 6.61 -21.27
C SER A 404 -37.65 7.04 -22.11
N GLU A 405 -37.44 7.25 -23.40
CA GLU A 405 -38.54 7.52 -24.35
C GLU A 405 -39.58 6.39 -24.34
N ALA A 406 -39.15 5.14 -24.15
CA ALA A 406 -40.04 3.98 -24.13
C ALA A 406 -40.95 3.94 -22.88
N THR A 407 -40.46 4.42 -21.74
CA THR A 407 -41.15 4.27 -20.44
C THR A 407 -41.72 5.56 -19.89
N HIS A 408 -41.18 6.72 -20.29
CA HIS A 408 -41.42 8.02 -19.66
C HIS A 408 -41.64 9.15 -20.68
N CYS A 409 -42.10 8.83 -21.89
CA CYS A 409 -42.35 9.82 -22.94
C CYS A 409 -43.19 11.02 -22.48
N LYS A 410 -44.28 10.76 -21.74
CA LYS A 410 -45.15 11.82 -21.21
C LYS A 410 -44.39 12.77 -20.28
N LYS A 411 -43.52 12.25 -19.40
CA LYS A 411 -42.69 13.07 -18.52
C LYS A 411 -41.71 13.95 -19.30
N ILE A 412 -41.03 13.37 -20.30
CA ILE A 412 -40.09 14.11 -21.16
C ILE A 412 -40.80 15.30 -21.83
N ILE A 413 -42.02 15.06 -22.34
CA ILE A 413 -42.82 16.09 -23.00
C ILE A 413 -43.37 17.13 -22.00
N ASP A 414 -43.99 16.66 -20.93
CA ASP A 414 -44.78 17.49 -20.02
C ASP A 414 -43.90 18.27 -19.03
N GLU A 415 -42.72 17.74 -18.69
CA GLU A 415 -41.84 18.33 -17.68
C GLU A 415 -40.55 18.87 -18.28
N TYR A 416 -39.79 18.05 -19.01
CA TYR A 416 -38.46 18.48 -19.47
C TYR A 416 -38.56 19.55 -20.55
N HIS A 417 -39.40 19.31 -21.54
CA HIS A 417 -39.61 20.28 -22.61
C HIS A 417 -40.33 21.55 -22.14
N ALA A 418 -41.10 21.51 -21.05
CA ALA A 418 -41.82 22.68 -20.55
C ALA A 418 -40.88 23.84 -20.13
N ILE A 419 -39.63 23.54 -19.76
CA ILE A 419 -38.66 24.58 -19.34
C ILE A 419 -38.10 25.36 -20.53
N ASN A 420 -37.82 24.68 -21.65
CA ASN A 420 -37.07 25.25 -22.78
C ASN A 420 -37.91 25.36 -24.05
N ARG A 421 -39.23 25.10 -23.98
CA ARG A 421 -40.10 25.19 -25.15
C ARG A 421 -41.38 25.91 -24.80
N GLN A 422 -41.60 27.02 -25.50
CA GLN A 422 -42.87 27.73 -25.48
C GLN A 422 -44.00 26.88 -26.08
N ASN A 423 -43.68 25.92 -26.96
CA ASN A 423 -44.63 24.97 -27.53
C ASN A 423 -44.27 23.53 -27.17
N LYS A 424 -45.19 22.85 -26.50
CA LYS A 424 -45.07 21.44 -26.11
C LYS A 424 -45.01 20.53 -27.35
N PRO A 425 -43.97 19.69 -27.51
CA PRO A 425 -43.92 18.73 -28.61
C PRO A 425 -45.00 17.65 -28.45
N SER A 426 -45.46 17.07 -29.56
CA SER A 426 -46.48 16.01 -29.52
C SER A 426 -45.92 14.62 -29.24
N ALA A 427 -44.60 14.45 -29.33
CA ALA A 427 -43.89 13.20 -29.08
C ALA A 427 -42.50 13.48 -28.47
N CYS A 428 -41.99 12.54 -27.67
CA CYS A 428 -40.63 12.57 -27.11
C CYS A 428 -39.58 12.10 -28.13
N ALA A 429 -39.98 11.40 -29.20
CA ALA A 429 -39.14 10.91 -30.28
C ALA A 429 -39.76 11.29 -31.63
N ASN A 430 -39.24 12.32 -32.29
CA ASN A 430 -39.52 12.69 -33.66
C ASN A 430 -38.34 13.50 -34.23
N THR A 431 -37.72 12.93 -35.26
CA THR A 431 -36.31 13.06 -35.65
C THR A 431 -35.80 14.45 -36.02
N ASP A 432 -36.69 15.44 -36.18
CA ASP A 432 -36.30 16.78 -36.63
C ASP A 432 -36.27 17.80 -35.47
N ASN A 433 -36.88 17.46 -34.32
CA ASN A 433 -37.07 18.41 -33.23
C ASN A 433 -37.31 17.77 -31.84
N SER A 434 -36.96 16.50 -31.64
CA SER A 434 -37.18 15.79 -30.36
C SER A 434 -35.93 15.56 -29.53
N SER A 435 -34.79 16.12 -29.91
CA SER A 435 -33.59 16.07 -29.08
C SER A 435 -33.89 16.75 -27.74
N TRP A 436 -33.91 15.96 -26.67
CA TRP A 436 -34.33 16.41 -25.33
C TRP A 436 -33.17 16.47 -24.34
N CYS A 437 -31.92 16.31 -24.79
CA CYS A 437 -30.72 16.46 -23.96
C CYS A 437 -30.65 17.86 -23.31
N ALA A 438 -30.84 18.92 -24.10
CA ALA A 438 -30.88 20.30 -23.62
C ALA A 438 -32.06 20.57 -22.69
N SER A 439 -33.24 20.03 -23.03
CA SER A 439 -34.42 20.15 -22.17
C SER A 439 -34.24 19.45 -20.82
N PHE A 440 -33.56 18.30 -20.81
CA PHE A 440 -33.22 17.60 -19.57
C PHE A 440 -32.23 18.39 -18.71
N VAL A 441 -31.16 18.92 -19.31
CA VAL A 441 -30.18 19.76 -18.59
C VAL A 441 -30.87 21.00 -18.03
N GLY A 442 -31.70 21.67 -18.83
CA GLY A 442 -32.46 22.84 -18.39
C GLY A 442 -33.42 22.53 -17.25
N TRP A 443 -34.10 21.38 -17.31
CA TRP A 443 -34.94 20.90 -16.21
C TRP A 443 -34.13 20.60 -14.94
N CYS A 444 -32.97 19.95 -15.05
CA CYS A 444 -32.11 19.66 -13.90
C CYS A 444 -31.65 20.95 -13.21
N LEU A 445 -31.26 21.97 -13.99
CA LEU A 445 -30.87 23.29 -13.50
C LEU A 445 -32.04 24.02 -12.84
N ASN A 446 -33.19 24.08 -13.51
CA ASN A 446 -34.38 24.76 -13.01
C ASN A 446 -34.88 24.14 -11.70
N LYS A 447 -34.97 22.80 -11.63
CA LYS A 447 -35.35 22.07 -10.39
C LYS A 447 -34.33 22.21 -9.27
N SER A 448 -33.15 22.72 -9.58
CA SER A 448 -32.08 23.00 -8.63
C SER A 448 -31.94 24.49 -8.30
N GLY A 449 -32.80 25.35 -8.84
CA GLY A 449 -32.78 26.80 -8.57
C GLY A 449 -31.74 27.59 -9.36
N TYR A 450 -31.22 27.04 -10.47
CA TYR A 450 -30.24 27.70 -11.33
C TYR A 450 -30.86 28.12 -12.66
N SER A 451 -30.30 29.18 -13.26
CA SER A 451 -30.64 29.56 -14.62
C SER A 451 -30.21 28.50 -15.62
N ALA A 452 -31.00 28.39 -16.68
CA ALA A 452 -30.75 27.49 -17.80
C ALA A 452 -30.92 28.24 -19.12
N GLN A 453 -30.41 27.66 -20.20
CA GLN A 453 -30.82 28.09 -21.53
C GLN A 453 -32.29 27.77 -21.76
N LEU A 454 -33.00 28.73 -22.33
CA LEU A 454 -34.43 28.62 -22.66
C LEU A 454 -34.68 27.91 -23.99
N ASP A 455 -33.61 27.44 -24.64
CA ASP A 455 -33.64 26.78 -25.94
C ASP A 455 -33.51 25.25 -25.81
N PRO A 456 -34.16 24.46 -26.68
CA PRO A 456 -33.98 23.01 -26.69
C PRO A 456 -32.75 22.54 -27.49
N GLY A 457 -31.95 23.45 -28.05
CA GLY A 457 -30.73 23.14 -28.79
C GLY A 457 -29.52 23.01 -27.86
N ALA A 458 -28.78 21.91 -28.00
CA ALA A 458 -27.56 21.65 -27.24
C ALA A 458 -26.51 22.78 -27.40
N TYR A 459 -26.36 23.30 -28.62
CA TYR A 459 -25.39 24.36 -28.94
C TYR A 459 -25.51 25.61 -28.06
N SER A 460 -26.73 26.00 -27.69
CA SER A 460 -26.98 27.20 -26.88
C SER A 460 -26.26 27.18 -25.53
N TYR A 461 -26.10 25.99 -24.94
CA TYR A 461 -25.39 25.78 -23.68
C TYR A 461 -23.88 26.02 -23.79
N GLY A 462 -23.35 26.45 -24.93
CA GLY A 462 -21.96 26.87 -25.07
C GLY A 462 -21.72 28.37 -25.09
N HIS A 463 -22.78 29.17 -24.96
CA HIS A 463 -22.70 30.63 -25.07
C HIS A 463 -23.15 31.30 -23.79
N GLU A 464 -22.29 32.13 -23.21
CA GLU A 464 -22.56 32.82 -21.94
C GLU A 464 -23.54 33.97 -22.07
N ASN A 465 -23.48 34.70 -23.18
CA ASN A 465 -24.17 35.98 -23.38
C ASN A 465 -25.28 35.90 -24.43
N THR A 466 -25.74 34.68 -24.75
CA THR A 466 -26.84 34.52 -25.70
C THR A 466 -27.96 33.68 -25.11
N ARG A 467 -29.20 34.00 -25.51
CA ARG A 467 -30.35 33.12 -25.35
C ARG A 467 -30.96 32.87 -26.72
N TYR A 468 -31.38 31.65 -26.95
CA TYR A 468 -32.15 31.30 -28.14
C TYR A 468 -33.60 31.03 -27.71
N ARG A 469 -34.58 31.53 -28.46
CA ARG A 469 -35.99 31.25 -28.21
C ARG A 469 -36.60 30.47 -29.37
N ALA A 470 -36.97 29.21 -29.09
CA ALA A 470 -37.66 28.37 -30.06
C ALA A 470 -39.10 28.84 -30.33
N GLY A 471 -39.41 29.16 -31.59
CA GLY A 471 -40.78 29.47 -32.02
C GLY A 471 -41.20 30.93 -31.82
N PHE A 472 -40.25 31.81 -31.55
CA PHE A 472 -40.50 33.25 -31.54
C PHE A 472 -40.82 33.74 -32.96
N LYS A 473 -41.79 34.65 -33.03
CA LYS A 473 -42.14 35.43 -34.22
C LYS A 473 -42.07 36.89 -33.79
N LYS A 474 -41.13 37.66 -34.32
CA LYS A 474 -41.08 39.10 -34.06
C LYS A 474 -42.30 39.80 -34.68
N ASN A 475 -42.72 39.31 -35.83
CA ASN A 475 -43.92 39.70 -36.55
C ASN A 475 -44.77 38.47 -36.94
N PRO A 476 -46.11 38.61 -37.12
CA PRO A 476 -47.00 37.51 -37.50
C PRO A 476 -46.56 36.74 -38.77
N THR A 477 -45.86 37.41 -39.67
CA THR A 477 -45.36 36.92 -40.97
C THR A 477 -44.04 36.17 -40.89
N ASP A 478 -43.31 36.27 -39.77
CA ASP A 478 -42.00 35.65 -39.65
C ASP A 478 -42.13 34.13 -39.62
N LYS A 479 -41.21 33.44 -40.30
CA LYS A 479 -41.09 31.99 -40.18
C LYS A 479 -40.73 31.67 -38.73
N LYS A 480 -41.34 30.63 -38.14
CA LYS A 480 -40.91 30.11 -36.84
C LYS A 480 -39.41 29.80 -36.94
N GLY A 481 -38.61 30.47 -36.12
CA GLY A 481 -37.16 30.35 -36.11
C GLY A 481 -36.60 30.41 -34.69
N LEU A 482 -35.31 30.17 -34.59
CA LEU A 482 -34.51 30.43 -33.38
C LEU A 482 -34.11 31.91 -33.43
N GLU A 483 -34.74 32.77 -32.64
CA GLU A 483 -34.22 34.14 -32.47
C GLU A 483 -33.07 34.09 -31.47
N LYS A 484 -31.94 34.67 -31.87
CA LYS A 484 -30.77 34.85 -31.03
C LYS A 484 -30.88 36.20 -30.34
N GLU A 485 -30.90 36.18 -29.02
CA GLU A 485 -30.76 37.35 -28.19
C GLU A 485 -29.33 37.43 -27.67
N GLU A 486 -28.75 38.62 -27.76
CA GLU A 486 -27.42 38.90 -27.26
C GLU A 486 -27.53 39.85 -26.07
N PHE A 487 -26.70 39.61 -25.07
CA PHE A 487 -26.62 40.37 -23.84
C PHE A 487 -25.19 40.84 -23.65
N ASP A 488 -25.00 41.97 -22.96
CA ASP A 488 -23.66 42.46 -22.63
C ASP A 488 -23.00 41.58 -21.55
N ASP A 489 -23.82 41.05 -20.63
CA ASP A 489 -23.39 40.19 -19.52
C ASP A 489 -23.80 38.72 -19.71
N PRO A 490 -23.09 37.77 -19.06
CA PRO A 490 -23.51 36.38 -18.99
C PRO A 490 -24.93 36.21 -18.45
N VAL A 491 -25.79 35.55 -19.24
CA VAL A 491 -27.23 35.53 -19.03
C VAL A 491 -27.74 34.23 -18.40
N TRP A 492 -26.91 33.18 -18.35
CA TRP A 492 -27.25 31.92 -17.68
C TRP A 492 -26.03 31.18 -17.13
N GLY A 493 -24.88 31.24 -17.82
CA GLY A 493 -23.70 30.46 -17.46
C GLY A 493 -22.41 31.15 -17.86
N LYS A 494 -21.30 30.71 -17.27
CA LYS A 494 -19.94 31.21 -17.50
C LYS A 494 -19.06 30.10 -18.06
N LEU A 495 -18.22 30.44 -19.03
CA LEU A 495 -17.25 29.52 -19.60
C LEU A 495 -16.20 29.10 -18.57
N ILE A 496 -15.90 27.81 -18.53
CA ILE A 496 -14.77 27.28 -17.77
C ILE A 496 -13.50 27.49 -18.57
N ALA A 497 -12.48 28.06 -17.93
CA ALA A 497 -11.19 28.34 -18.55
C ALA A 497 -10.61 27.08 -19.22
N GLY A 498 -10.14 27.24 -20.46
CA GLY A 498 -9.56 26.14 -21.23
C GLY A 498 -10.54 25.03 -21.61
N ASN A 499 -11.86 25.23 -21.47
CA ASN A 499 -12.89 24.23 -21.78
C ASN A 499 -12.66 22.89 -21.04
N GLN A 500 -12.17 22.98 -19.80
CA GLN A 500 -11.90 21.80 -18.97
C GLN A 500 -13.22 21.16 -18.50
N PRO A 501 -13.33 19.82 -18.55
CA PRO A 501 -14.49 19.12 -18.03
C PRO A 501 -14.33 19.00 -16.51
N LEU A 502 -15.13 19.75 -15.76
CA LEU A 502 -15.10 19.77 -14.31
C LEU A 502 -16.32 19.02 -13.76
N LEU A 503 -16.28 18.58 -12.50
CA LEU A 503 -17.41 17.83 -11.94
C LEU A 503 -18.69 18.68 -11.95
N GLY A 504 -19.71 18.23 -12.67
CA GLY A 504 -20.98 18.93 -12.81
C GLY A 504 -21.02 19.95 -13.94
N SER A 505 -19.92 20.24 -14.62
CA SER A 505 -19.92 21.22 -15.70
C SER A 505 -20.87 20.79 -16.82
N ILE A 506 -21.66 21.74 -17.32
CA ILE A 506 -22.53 21.55 -18.48
C ILE A 506 -21.66 21.62 -19.73
N CYS A 507 -21.61 20.52 -20.47
CA CYS A 507 -20.70 20.33 -21.60
C CYS A 507 -21.48 20.19 -22.89
N VAL A 508 -21.12 20.97 -23.91
CA VAL A 508 -21.64 20.81 -25.27
C VAL A 508 -20.73 19.85 -26.04
N LEU A 509 -21.32 18.78 -26.54
CA LEU A 509 -20.67 17.55 -26.98
C LEU A 509 -21.08 17.20 -28.42
N SER A 510 -20.37 16.25 -29.02
CA SER A 510 -20.64 15.73 -30.37
C SER A 510 -20.78 16.85 -31.40
N ASN A 511 -19.75 17.69 -31.51
CA ASN A 511 -19.70 18.85 -32.40
C ASN A 511 -20.97 19.73 -32.37
N LYS A 512 -21.43 20.09 -31.16
CA LYS A 512 -22.59 20.97 -30.91
C LYS A 512 -23.97 20.32 -31.00
N HIS A 513 -24.05 19.01 -31.19
CA HIS A 513 -25.32 18.28 -31.32
C HIS A 513 -25.85 17.68 -30.02
N HIS A 514 -25.05 17.65 -28.95
CA HIS A 514 -25.46 17.09 -27.67
C HIS A 514 -25.02 17.95 -26.49
N VAL A 515 -25.74 17.89 -25.38
CA VAL A 515 -25.35 18.56 -24.13
C VAL A 515 -25.61 17.61 -22.97
N SER A 516 -24.63 17.53 -22.07
CA SER A 516 -24.66 16.62 -20.93
C SER A 516 -23.76 17.18 -19.83
N MET A 517 -23.74 16.55 -18.65
CA MET A 517 -23.03 17.08 -17.49
C MET A 517 -21.91 16.12 -17.10
N ALA A 518 -20.68 16.62 -16.94
CA ALA A 518 -19.54 15.76 -16.62
C ALA A 518 -19.64 15.20 -15.20
N VAL A 519 -19.45 13.89 -15.02
CA VAL A 519 -19.62 13.19 -13.73
C VAL A 519 -18.45 12.30 -13.34
N GLY A 520 -17.53 12.01 -14.26
CA GLY A 520 -16.34 11.23 -13.96
C GLY A 520 -15.38 11.13 -15.15
N LYS A 521 -14.25 10.46 -14.93
CA LYS A 521 -13.25 10.17 -15.96
C LYS A 521 -12.71 8.74 -15.86
N SER A 522 -12.11 8.22 -16.92
CA SER A 522 -11.32 6.98 -16.86
C SER A 522 -10.08 7.18 -16.00
N SER A 523 -9.46 6.08 -15.56
CA SER A 523 -8.23 6.12 -14.76
C SER A 523 -7.07 6.81 -15.48
N ASP A 524 -6.97 6.67 -16.80
CA ASP A 524 -5.97 7.36 -17.64
C ASP A 524 -6.37 8.80 -18.01
N GLY A 525 -7.57 9.24 -17.59
CA GLY A 525 -8.12 10.57 -17.82
C GLY A 525 -8.51 10.87 -19.28
N LYS A 526 -8.34 9.92 -20.22
CA LYS A 526 -8.63 10.16 -21.64
C LYS A 526 -10.12 10.17 -21.95
N THR A 527 -10.89 9.39 -21.22
CA THR A 527 -12.34 9.29 -21.39
C THR A 527 -13.03 10.07 -20.29
N ILE A 528 -13.99 10.92 -20.68
CA ILE A 528 -14.86 11.62 -19.75
C ILE A 528 -16.26 11.01 -19.83
N TYR A 529 -16.87 10.81 -18.67
CA TYR A 529 -18.21 10.28 -18.51
C TYR A 529 -19.18 11.42 -18.22
N TYR A 530 -20.30 11.42 -18.94
CA TYR A 530 -21.32 12.46 -18.86
C TYR A 530 -22.69 11.87 -18.54
N LEU A 531 -23.37 12.45 -17.56
CA LEU A 531 -24.74 12.12 -17.18
C LEU A 531 -25.69 13.11 -17.85
N GLY A 532 -26.60 12.60 -18.66
CA GLY A 532 -27.51 13.42 -19.44
C GLY A 532 -28.71 12.66 -19.96
N GLY A 533 -29.63 13.42 -20.55
CA GLY A 533 -30.83 12.91 -21.21
C GLY A 533 -30.60 12.69 -22.70
N ASN A 534 -31.45 11.88 -23.31
CA ASN A 534 -31.37 11.51 -24.72
C ASN A 534 -30.03 10.83 -25.11
N GLN A 535 -29.41 10.09 -24.19
CA GLN A 535 -28.18 9.32 -24.44
C GLN A 535 -28.59 7.88 -24.71
N GLY A 536 -28.87 7.56 -25.97
CA GLY A 536 -29.56 6.33 -26.34
C GLY A 536 -31.02 6.33 -25.86
N ASN A 537 -31.72 7.44 -26.08
CA ASN A 537 -33.15 7.61 -25.80
C ASN A 537 -33.52 7.45 -24.32
N LYS A 538 -32.57 7.71 -23.40
CA LYS A 538 -32.75 7.61 -21.95
C LYS A 538 -31.85 8.56 -21.17
N VAL A 539 -32.12 8.65 -19.87
CA VAL A 539 -31.23 9.28 -18.89
C VAL A 539 -30.20 8.23 -18.45
N CYS A 540 -28.94 8.42 -18.79
CA CYS A 540 -27.87 7.55 -18.33
C CYS A 540 -26.51 8.26 -18.36
N VAL A 541 -25.48 7.59 -17.86
CA VAL A 541 -24.09 7.99 -18.11
C VAL A 541 -23.68 7.52 -19.50
N GLY A 542 -22.86 8.28 -20.22
CA GLY A 542 -22.33 7.96 -21.55
C GLY A 542 -21.00 8.65 -21.83
N THR A 543 -20.37 8.34 -22.97
CA THR A 543 -19.09 8.94 -23.39
C THR A 543 -19.24 9.62 -24.74
N PHE A 544 -18.45 10.67 -24.99
CA PHE A 544 -18.51 11.45 -26.23
C PHE A 544 -17.11 11.86 -26.69
N GLY A 545 -16.87 11.81 -27.99
CA GLY A 545 -15.54 12.02 -28.57
C GLY A 545 -15.09 13.49 -28.68
N GLN A 546 -16.01 14.45 -28.75
CA GLN A 546 -15.68 15.88 -28.89
C GLN A 546 -16.49 16.74 -27.91
N ARG A 547 -15.80 17.67 -27.24
CA ARG A 547 -16.39 18.70 -26.37
C ARG A 547 -16.02 20.08 -26.90
N THR A 548 -17.01 20.94 -27.07
CA THR A 548 -16.86 22.28 -27.66
C THR A 548 -16.92 23.40 -26.62
N SER A 549 -17.61 23.16 -25.51
CA SER A 549 -17.67 24.09 -24.36
C SER A 549 -17.93 23.33 -23.06
N SER A 550 -17.57 23.97 -21.94
CA SER A 550 -17.83 23.53 -20.58
C SER A 550 -18.22 24.76 -19.77
N MET A 551 -19.33 24.69 -19.06
CA MET A 551 -19.96 25.85 -18.41
C MET A 551 -20.40 25.51 -16.99
N TYR A 552 -20.49 26.54 -16.14
CA TYR A 552 -21.31 26.52 -14.93
C TYR A 552 -22.39 27.60 -14.99
N PRO A 553 -23.53 27.44 -14.29
CA PRO A 553 -24.50 28.51 -14.13
C PRO A 553 -23.88 29.73 -13.47
N THR A 554 -24.32 30.93 -13.83
CA THR A 554 -23.77 32.20 -13.30
C THR A 554 -23.94 32.32 -11.79
N GLU A 555 -25.00 31.72 -11.24
CA GLU A 555 -25.31 31.72 -9.81
C GLU A 555 -24.51 30.67 -9.02
N TYR A 556 -23.86 29.73 -9.71
CA TYR A 556 -23.08 28.69 -9.05
C TYR A 556 -21.70 29.20 -8.65
N THR A 557 -21.40 29.12 -7.36
CA THR A 557 -20.05 29.35 -6.84
C THR A 557 -19.28 28.04 -6.86
N LYS A 558 -18.35 27.92 -7.81
CA LYS A 558 -17.48 26.76 -7.96
C LYS A 558 -16.64 26.54 -6.70
N LYS A 559 -16.58 25.29 -6.24
CA LYS A 559 -15.73 24.84 -5.13
C LYS A 559 -14.41 24.28 -5.66
N SER A 560 -13.41 24.14 -4.78
CA SER A 560 -12.12 23.52 -5.12
C SER A 560 -12.25 22.05 -5.54
N GLU A 561 -13.22 21.33 -4.98
CA GLU A 561 -13.41 19.91 -5.26
C GLU A 561 -14.01 19.67 -6.66
N ASP A 562 -14.69 20.68 -7.21
CA ASP A 562 -15.27 20.63 -8.55
C ASP A 562 -14.18 20.52 -9.63
N ASP A 563 -12.95 20.92 -9.33
CA ASP A 563 -11.80 20.87 -10.27
C ASP A 563 -11.36 19.44 -10.61
N GLU A 564 -11.85 18.45 -9.88
CA GLU A 564 -11.43 17.07 -10.04
C GLU A 564 -12.62 16.16 -10.34
N LEU A 565 -12.58 15.46 -11.47
CA LEU A 565 -13.53 14.40 -11.79
C LEU A 565 -13.17 13.10 -11.06
N PRO A 566 -14.14 12.43 -10.40
CA PRO A 566 -13.90 11.12 -9.81
C PRO A 566 -13.58 10.09 -10.90
N ILE A 567 -12.83 9.05 -10.54
CA ILE A 567 -12.46 7.98 -11.47
C ILE A 567 -13.56 6.93 -11.51
N TYR A 568 -13.98 6.57 -12.71
CA TYR A 568 -15.03 5.60 -12.97
C TYR A 568 -14.49 4.41 -13.75
N TYR A 569 -14.58 3.21 -13.17
CA TYR A 569 -14.02 1.99 -13.76
C TYR A 569 -15.12 1.14 -14.38
N THR A 570 -15.42 1.35 -15.65
CA THR A 570 -16.50 0.62 -16.32
C THR A 570 -16.06 -0.02 -17.62
N LYS A 571 -16.67 -1.17 -17.94
CA LYS A 571 -16.64 -1.82 -19.26
C LYS A 571 -17.09 -0.89 -20.39
N ASN A 572 -17.88 0.11 -20.05
CA ASN A 572 -18.60 0.95 -21.00
C ASN A 572 -17.77 2.12 -21.55
N GLU A 573 -16.51 1.88 -21.92
CA GLU A 573 -15.80 2.77 -22.84
C GLU A 573 -16.53 2.90 -24.19
N LYS A 574 -17.34 1.88 -24.53
CA LYS A 574 -18.24 1.83 -25.69
C LYS A 574 -19.66 2.36 -25.44
N LEU A 575 -19.86 3.28 -24.50
CA LEU A 575 -21.03 4.17 -24.57
C LEU A 575 -20.75 5.39 -25.48
N SER A 576 -19.81 5.23 -26.43
CA SER A 576 -19.64 6.15 -27.53
C SER A 576 -20.88 6.07 -28.41
N TYR A 577 -21.71 7.11 -28.35
CA TYR A 577 -22.75 7.38 -29.33
C TYR A 577 -22.18 8.20 -30.48
#